data_AF-A0AAV2HAL7-F1
#
_entry.id   AF-A0AAV2HAL7-F1
#
_cell.length_a   1.000
_cell.length_b   1.000
_cell.length_c   1.000
_cell.angle_alpha   90.00
_cell.angle_beta   90.00
_cell.angle_gamma   90.00
#
_symmetry.space_group_name_H-M   'P 1'
#
loop_
_entity.id
_entity.type
_entity.pdbx_description
1 polymer ?
#
loop_
_entity_poly.entity_id
_entity_poly.type
_entity_poly.pdbx_seq_one_letter_code
_entity_poly.pdbx_strand_id
1 'polypeptide(L)' 'MVLLNLYLFIAPLVIRPRLEYVYVATGLFGGGLLLYVTLIHLRLTLPFYDKLVTWTQLVLEVCPSAKSVQ' A
#
# COMPACT_ATOMS: atom_id res chain seq x y z
N MET A 1 -18.03 9.48 -18.21
CA MET A 1 -17.79 8.36 -17.26
C MET A 1 -17.08 8.78 -15.98
N VAL A 2 -16.15 9.76 -15.99
CA VAL A 2 -15.45 10.22 -14.77
C VAL A 2 -16.39 10.93 -13.78
N LEU A 3 -17.29 11.80 -14.26
CA LEU A 3 -18.25 12.50 -13.38
C LEU A 3 -19.19 11.56 -12.62
N LEU A 4 -19.64 10.48 -13.26
CA LEU A 4 -20.51 9.48 -12.65
C LEU A 4 -19.76 8.72 -11.53
N ASN A 5 -18.50 8.36 -11.78
CA ASN A 5 -17.65 7.72 -10.77
C ASN A 5 -17.37 8.65 -9.59
N LEU A 6 -17.10 9.94 -9.86
CA LEU A 6 -16.87 10.91 -8.81
C LEU A 6 -18.12 11.10 -7.93
N TYR A 7 -19.30 11.15 -8.56
CA TYR A 7 -20.58 11.24 -7.84
C TYR A 7 -20.83 10.00 -6.98
N LEU A 8 -20.63 8.80 -7.52
CA LEU A 8 -20.81 7.55 -6.76
C LEU A 8 -19.80 7.36 -5.63
N PHE A 9 -18.61 7.97 -5.73
CA PHE A 9 -17.61 7.96 -4.67
C PHE A 9 -17.93 8.97 -3.57
N ILE A 10 -18.33 10.19 -3.93
CA ILE A 10 -18.58 11.29 -2.98
C ILE A 10 -19.96 11.15 -2.31
N ALA A 11 -20.99 10.72 -3.04
CA ALA A 11 -22.36 10.59 -2.52
C ALA A 11 -22.49 9.74 -1.23
N PRO A 12 -21.94 8.51 -1.14
CA PRO A 12 -22.02 7.73 0.09
C PRO A 12 -21.21 8.36 1.23
N LEU A 13 -20.12 9.07 0.90
CA LEU A 13 -19.25 9.72 1.87
C LEU A 13 -19.95 10.88 2.60
N VAL A 14 -20.84 11.60 1.91
CA VAL A 14 -21.58 12.77 2.46
C VAL A 14 -22.91 12.36 3.11
N ILE A 15 -23.66 11.44 2.51
CA ILE A 15 -25.04 11.15 2.93
C ILE A 15 -25.09 10.21 4.15
N ARG A 16 -24.16 9.25 4.25
CA ARG A 16 -24.08 8.30 5.38
C ARG A 16 -22.60 8.02 5.68
N PRO A 17 -21.89 8.95 6.35
CA PRO A 17 -20.49 8.73 6.72
C PRO A 17 -20.42 7.62 7.76
N ARG A 18 -20.27 6.37 7.31
CA ARG A 18 -19.85 5.26 8.17
C ARG A 18 -18.36 5.37 8.41
N LEU A 19 -17.94 5.08 9.64
CA LEU A 19 -16.53 5.07 10.03
C LEU A 19 -15.67 4.19 9.12
N GLU A 20 -16.24 3.11 8.58
CA GLU A 20 -15.62 2.21 7.60
C GLU A 20 -15.02 2.97 6.41
N TYR A 21 -15.75 3.93 5.84
CA TYR A 21 -15.26 4.71 4.70
C TYR A 21 -14.17 5.70 5.08
N VAL A 22 -14.23 6.25 6.29
CA VAL A 22 -13.19 7.14 6.82
C VAL A 22 -11.90 6.36 7.01
N TYR A 23 -11.96 5.18 7.64
CA TYR A 23 -10.78 4.33 7.84
C TYR A 23 -10.13 3.92 6.51
N VAL A 24 -10.91 3.58 5.49
CA VAL A 24 -10.38 3.25 4.16
C VAL A 24 -9.72 4.48 3.52
N ALA A 25 -10.34 5.65 3.60
CA ALA A 25 -9.76 6.89 3.07
C ALA A 25 -8.46 7.27 3.79
N THR A 26 -8.43 7.20 5.12
CA THR A 26 -7.22 7.49 5.91
C THR A 26 -6.13 6.42 5.71
N GLY A 27 -6.50 5.15 5.50
CA GLY A 27 -5.55 4.09 5.16
C GLY A 27 -4.92 4.31 3.79
N LEU A 28 -5.71 4.71 2.79
CA LEU A 28 -5.24 4.94 1.43
C LEU A 28 -4.40 6.22 1.32
N PHE A 29 -4.93 7.35 1.80
CA PHE A 29 -4.26 8.65 1.71
C PHE A 29 -3.21 8.86 2.80
N GLY A 30 -3.46 8.40 4.01
CA GLY A 30 -2.49 8.47 5.10
C GLY A 30 -1.47 7.35 4.97
N GLY A 31 -1.89 6.10 5.14
CA GLY A 31 -0.98 4.95 5.10
C GLY A 31 -0.28 4.77 3.74
N GLY A 32 -1.07 4.66 2.67
CA GLY A 32 -0.56 4.39 1.33
C GLY A 32 0.35 5.50 0.81
N LEU A 33 -0.09 6.76 0.88
CA LEU A 33 0.71 7.90 0.38
C LEU A 33 1.94 8.15 1.26
N LEU A 34 1.82 8.12 2.59
CA LEU A 34 2.98 8.35 3.47
C LEU A 34 4.02 7.24 3.35
N LEU A 35 3.60 5.98 3.26
CA LEU A 35 4.51 4.87 3.04
C LEU A 35 5.15 4.95 1.64
N TYR A 36 4.39 5.28 0.60
CA TYR A 36 4.93 5.45 -0.75
C TYR A 36 6.01 6.54 -0.77
N VAL A 37 5.70 7.71 -0.23
CA VAL A 37 6.64 8.84 -0.20
C VAL A 37 7.88 8.49 0.62
N THR A 38 7.70 7.94 1.82
CA THR A 38 8.82 7.64 2.73
C THR A 38 9.70 6.49 2.20
N LEU A 39 9.13 5.40 1.68
CA LEU A 39 9.90 4.24 1.25
C LEU A 39 10.46 4.41 -0.17
N ILE A 40 9.67 4.94 -1.11
CA ILE A 40 10.03 4.97 -2.53
C ILE A 40 10.65 6.30 -2.93
N HIS A 41 10.04 7.43 -2.55
CA HIS A 41 10.55 8.74 -2.98
C HIS A 41 11.83 9.14 -2.25
N LEU A 42 11.87 8.91 -0.93
CA LEU A 42 13.07 9.15 -0.11
C LEU A 42 14.12 8.04 -0.20
N ARG A 43 13.88 6.98 -0.99
CA ARG A 43 14.75 5.80 -1.12
C ARG A 43 15.29 5.32 0.23
N LEU A 44 14.43 5.25 1.23
CA LEU A 44 14.84 4.85 2.57
C LEU A 44 15.19 3.36 2.55
N THR A 45 16.48 3.07 2.51
CA THR A 45 16.99 1.70 2.67
C THR A 45 16.85 1.31 4.13
N LEU A 46 15.84 0.50 4.45
CA LEU A 46 15.65 -0.06 5.79
C LEU A 46 16.79 -1.07 6.05
N PRO A 47 17.78 -0.78 6.93
CA PRO A 47 18.95 -1.64 7.11
C PRO A 47 18.60 -3.02 7.69
N PHE A 48 17.41 -3.16 8.29
CA PHE A 48 16.89 -4.41 8.84
C PHE A 48 16.13 -5.26 7.82
N TYR A 49 15.81 -4.70 6.65
CA TYR A 49 14.98 -5.38 5.65
C TYR A 49 15.67 -6.62 5.09
N ASP A 50 16.96 -6.55 4.78
CA ASP A 50 17.73 -7.70 4.27
C ASP A 50 17.72 -8.86 5.26
N LYS A 51 17.95 -8.59 6.55
CA LYS A 51 17.90 -9.62 7.59
C LYS A 51 16.51 -10.23 7.68
N LEU A 52 15.45 -9.42 7.68
CA LEU A 52 14.07 -9.92 7.76
C LEU A 52 13.74 -10.81 6.55
N VAL A 53 14.09 -10.38 5.34
CA VAL A 53 13.88 -11.15 4.11
C VAL A 53 14.64 -12.48 4.15
N THR A 54 15.92 -12.49 4.55
CA THR A 54 16.71 -13.75 4.65
C THR A 54 16.13 -14.70 5.70
N TRP A 55 15.66 -14.17 6.83
CA TRP A 55 14.99 -14.98 7.85
C TRP A 55 13.70 -15.60 7.31
N THR A 56 12.84 -14.83 6.65
CA THR A 56 11.62 -15.32 6.03
C THR A 56 11.91 -16.35 4.92
N GLN A 57 12.97 -16.13 4.14
CA GLN A 57 13.43 -17.06 3.11
C GLN A 57 13.87 -18.41 3.70
N LEU A 58 14.64 -18.40 4.79
CA LEU A 58 15.09 -19.62 5.48
C LEU A 58 13.93 -20.36 6.17
N VAL A 59 13.00 -19.64 6.82
CA VAL A 59 11.85 -20.24 7.52
C VAL A 59 10.88 -20.91 6.57
N LEU A 60 10.68 -20.34 5.38
CA LEU A 60 9.74 -20.86 4.38
C LEU A 60 10.42 -21.72 3.30
N GLU A 61 11.74 -21.93 3.37
CA GLU A 61 12.55 -22.61 2.36
C GLU A 61 12.30 -22.11 0.92
N VAL A 62 12.11 -20.79 0.77
CA VAL A 62 11.81 -20.16 -0.53
C VAL A 62 13.01 -19.44 -1.13
N CYS A 63 13.24 -19.66 -2.42
CA CYS A 63 14.25 -18.96 -3.20
C CYS A 63 13.60 -17.83 -4.03
N PRO A 64 14.35 -16.75 -4.35
CA PRO A 64 13.88 -15.72 -5.27
C PRO A 64 13.50 -16.35 -6.61
N SER A 65 12.36 -15.92 -7.17
CA SER A 65 11.90 -16.42 -8.47
C SER A 65 12.93 -16.11 -9.54
N ALA A 66 13.30 -17.12 -10.34
CA ALA A 66 14.23 -17.00 -11.46
C ALA A 66 13.60 -16.25 -12.64
N LYS A 67 13.03 -15.06 -12.40
CA LYS A 67 12.60 -14.18 -13.47
C LYS A 67 13.84 -13.48 -14.04
N SER A 68 14.54 -14.21 -14.89
CA SER A 68 15.49 -13.64 -15.83
C SER A 68 14.77 -12.57 -16.66
N VAL A 69 15.35 -11.39 -16.68
CA VAL A 69 15.31 -10.38 -17.76
C VAL A 69 14.32 -10.73 -18.88
N GLN A 70 13.17 -10.07 -18.87
CA GLN A 70 12.39 -9.78 -20.07
C GLN A 70 12.19 -8.27 -20.14
#